data_AF-A0AA95M919-F1
#
_entry.id   AF-A0AA95M919-F1
#
_cell.length_a   1.000
_cell.length_b   1.000
_cell.length_c   1.000
_cell.angle_alpha   90.00
_cell.angle_beta   90.00
_cell.angle_gamma   90.00
#
_symmetry.space_group_name_H-M   'P 1'
#
loop_
_entity.id
_entity.type
_entity.pdbx_description
1 polymer ?
#
loop_
_entity_poly.entity_id
_entity_poly.type
_entity_poly.pdbx_seq_one_letter_code
_entity_poly.pdbx_strand_id
1 'polypeptide(L)' 'MSFNMNRINPNQTQVFFHDGRFETLTNEELEDFLLQMGLSDVNETIEQNVLE' A
#
# COMPACT_ATOMS: atom_id res chain seq x y z
N MET A 1 5.73 11.74 0.96
CA MET A 1 4.63 11.33 1.84
C MET A 1 4.85 9.86 2.15
N SER A 2 5.10 9.47 3.39
CA SER A 2 5.24 8.05 3.74
C SER A 2 3.87 7.50 4.14
N PHE A 3 3.62 6.23 3.87
CA PHE A 3 2.45 5.47 4.32
C PHE A 3 2.95 4.03 4.49
N ASN A 4 2.24 3.23 5.27
CA ASN A 4 2.55 1.83 5.44
C ASN A 4 1.53 1.00 4.66
N MET A 5 1.90 -0.15 4.13
CA MET A 5 1.00 -1.05 3.43
C MET A 5 1.07 -2.43 4.07
N ASN A 6 -0.08 -3.06 4.28
CA ASN A 6 -0.19 -4.41 4.79
C ASN A 6 -1.10 -5.25 3.89
N ARG A 7 -0.57 -6.31 3.30
CA ARG A 7 -1.37 -7.21 2.48
C ARG A 7 -2.20 -8.12 3.38
N ILE A 8 -3.51 -7.89 3.44
CA ILE A 8 -4.41 -8.64 4.31
C ILE A 8 -4.93 -9.92 3.66
N ASN A 9 -4.97 -9.97 2.33
CA ASN A 9 -5.27 -11.17 1.55
C ASN A 9 -4.74 -11.03 0.10
N PRO A 10 -4.83 -12.07 -0.74
CA PRO A 10 -4.28 -12.03 -2.10
C PRO A 10 -4.82 -10.91 -3.00
N ASN A 11 -6.00 -10.38 -2.69
CA ASN A 11 -6.70 -9.40 -3.53
C ASN A 11 -6.87 -8.03 -2.85
N GLN A 12 -6.42 -7.87 -1.60
CA GLN A 12 -6.63 -6.64 -0.83
C GLN A 12 -5.41 -6.28 0.02
N THR A 13 -5.11 -4.98 0.04
CA THR A 13 -4.04 -4.35 0.78
C THR A 13 -4.58 -3.19 1.59
N GLN A 14 -4.17 -3.09 2.86
CA GLN A 14 -4.48 -1.95 3.70
C GLN A 14 -3.37 -0.92 3.62
N VAL A 15 -3.71 0.31 3.32
CA VAL A 15 -2.80 1.47 3.33
C VAL A 15 -3.05 2.27 4.60
N PHE A 16 -2.02 2.42 5.44
CA PHE A 16 -2.05 3.20 6.67
C PHE A 16 -1.46 4.58 6.46
N PHE A 17 -2.22 5.60 6.82
CA PHE A 17 -1.83 7.00 6.75
C PHE A 17 -1.31 7.50 8.10
N HIS A 18 -0.50 8.56 8.10
CA HIS A 18 0.05 9.16 9.33
C HIS A 18 -1.01 9.71 10.29
N ASP A 19 -2.21 9.99 9.79
CA ASP A 19 -3.31 10.47 10.64
C ASP A 19 -4.03 9.34 11.40
N GLY A 20 -3.61 8.09 11.21
CA GLY A 20 -4.19 6.92 11.87
C GLY A 20 -5.36 6.28 11.12
N ARG A 21 -5.83 6.89 10.02
CA ARG A 21 -6.73 6.22 9.08
C ARG A 21 -6.03 5.09 8.34
N PHE A 22 -6.82 4.11 7.95
CA PHE A 22 -6.44 3.10 6.98
C PHE A 22 -7.52 2.96 5.92
N GLU A 23 -7.10 2.62 4.71
CA GLU A 23 -7.99 2.30 3.61
C GLU A 23 -7.69 0.89 3.11
N THR A 24 -8.73 0.12 2.81
CA THR A 24 -8.57 -1.22 2.24
C THR A 24 -8.80 -1.12 0.75
N LEU A 25 -7.75 -1.33 -0.03
CA LEU A 25 -7.75 -1.25 -1.48
C LEU A 25 -7.66 -2.64 -2.07
N THR A 26 -8.41 -2.88 -3.13
CA THR A 26 -8.15 -4.00 -4.03
C THR A 26 -6.83 -3.79 -4.78
N ASN A 27 -6.32 -4.83 -5.44
CA ASN A 27 -5.09 -4.70 -6.23
C ASN A 27 -5.23 -3.60 -7.31
N GLU A 28 -6.38 -3.52 -7.99
CA GLU A 28 -6.65 -2.50 -9.00
C GLU A 28 -6.65 -1.08 -8.39
N GLU A 29 -7.36 -0.90 -7.28
CA GLU A 29 -7.41 0.40 -6.58
C GLU A 29 -6.05 0.80 -5.98
N LEU A 30 -5.25 -0.17 -5.55
CA LEU A 30 -3.91 0.05 -5.02
C LEU A 30 -2.96 0.53 -6.12
N GLU A 31 -3.01 -0.08 -7.31
CA GLU A 31 -2.22 0.32 -8.46
C GLU A 31 -2.56 1.76 -8.89
N ASP A 32 -3.85 2.09 -8.96
CA ASP A 32 -4.31 3.46 -9.24
C ASP A 32 -3.86 4.44 -8.15
N PHE A 33 -3.95 4.06 -6.88
CA PHE A 33 -3.50 4.88 -5.75
C PHE A 33 -1.99 5.16 -5.80
N LEU A 34 -1.18 4.14 -6.09
CA LEU A 34 0.27 4.26 -6.24
C LEU A 34 0.62 5.15 -7.45
N LEU A 35 -0.09 4.99 -8.57
CA LEU A 35 0.08 5.81 -9.77
C LEU A 35 -0.25 7.29 -9.49
N GLN A 36 -1.36 7.57 -8.79
CA GLN A 36 -1.75 8.93 -8.41
C GLN A 36 -0.74 9.60 -7.49
N MET A 37 -0.06 8.83 -6.63
CA MET A 37 1.01 9.35 -5.78
C MET A 37 2.37 9.48 -6.47
N GLY A 38 2.47 9.13 -7.76
CA GLY A 38 3.72 9.15 -8.52
C GLY A 38 4.70 8.08 -8.04
N LEU A 39 4.19 7.01 -7.44
CA LEU A 39 4.92 5.92 -6.82
C LEU A 39 4.80 4.65 -7.65
N SER A 40 5.22 4.73 -8.90
CA SER A 40 5.18 3.63 -9.87
C SER A 40 6.07 2.43 -9.48
N ASP A 41 7.06 2.64 -8.60
CA ASP A 41 8.12 1.67 -8.26
C ASP A 41 8.06 1.13 -6.81
N VAL A 42 6.98 1.36 -6.06
CA VAL A 42 6.88 0.94 -4.64
C VAL A 42 6.57 -0.56 -4.48
N ASN A 43 6.62 -1.33 -5.56
CA ASN A 43 6.43 -2.78 -5.48
C ASN A 43 7.57 -3.47 -4.70
N GLU A 44 8.78 -2.90 -4.66
CA GLU A 44 9.90 -3.46 -3.90
C GLU A 44 9.85 -3.15 -2.39
N THR A 45 9.16 -2.08 -1.97
CA THR A 45 9.13 -1.67 -0.55
C THR A 45 8.04 -2.38 0.26
N ILE A 46 6.93 -2.80 -0.37
CA ILE A 46 5.84 -3.52 0.31
C ILE A 46 6.33 -4.89 0.82
N GLU A 47 7.19 -5.57 0.07
CA GLU A 47 7.78 -6.85 0.47
C GLU A 47 8.80 -6.69 1.62
N GLN A 48 9.40 -5.52 1.80
CA GLN A 48 10.44 -5.29 2.81
C GLN A 48 9.90 -5.04 4.22
N ASN A 49 8.58 -4.82 4.40
CA ASN A 49 8.00 -4.62 5.73
C ASN A 49 7.29 -5.88 6.28
N VAL A 50 7.43 -7.01 5.58
CA VAL A 50 6.92 -8.34 6.01
C VAL A 50 8.03 -9.22 6.60
N LEU A 51 9.28 -8.76 6.62
CA LEU A 51 10.40 -9.44 7.27
C LEU A 51 10.98 -8.60 8.43
N GLU A 52 10.52 -8.99 9.62
CA GLU A 52 11.06 -8.76 10.98
C GLU A 52 10.95 -7.36 11.62
#